data_AF-E1IFJ5-F1
#
_entry.id   AF-E1IFJ5-F1
#
_cell.length_a   1.000
_cell.length_b   1.000
_cell.length_c   1.000
_cell.angle_alpha   90.00
_cell.angle_beta   90.00
_cell.angle_gamma   90.00
#
_symmetry.space_group_name_H-M   'P 1'
#
loop_
_entity.id
_entity.type
_entity.pdbx_description
1 polymer ?
#
loop_
_entity_poly.entity_id
_entity_poly.type
_entity_poly.pdbx_seq_one_letter_code
_entity_poly.pdbx_strand_id
1 'polypeptide(L)'
;MLRLIDWIYDLITKNRYLFWFCMLVNVVGVVWGGVVWYGPMLLASPLWAWPFIPDCPEAALWATLAFVWLRFGRAPGWFTAFAAFSSIKYGLWTLFFWAKHWSVAGFTDPEVLMELMLFVSHIGLICEGILLARQITPIPGIQRLGVLAWFVASVAIDYGLGYYPPLTYAVPEAYAFWVAASLTGLLGLGLFLLPQYAHNRVSSQVHV
;
A
#
# COMPACT_ATOMS: atom_id res chain seq x y z
N MET A 1 -18.11 13.17 4.11
CA MET A 1 -16.94 12.27 4.05
C MET A 1 -15.85 12.79 3.13
N LEU A 2 -16.10 13.05 1.84
CA LEU A 2 -15.05 13.55 0.91
C LEU A 2 -14.34 14.84 1.38
N ARG A 3 -15.08 15.82 1.91
CA ARG A 3 -14.51 17.07 2.46
C ARG A 3 -13.52 16.85 3.61
N LEU A 4 -13.72 15.81 4.43
CA LEU A 4 -12.81 15.48 5.53
C LEU A 4 -11.49 14.93 4.99
N ILE A 5 -11.55 14.05 3.98
CA ILE A 5 -10.37 13.45 3.36
C ILE A 5 -9.54 14.54 2.67
N ASP A 6 -10.18 15.44 1.93
CA ASP A 6 -9.49 16.55 1.27
C ASP A 6 -8.85 17.51 2.30
N TRP A 7 -9.51 17.75 3.44
CA TRP A 7 -8.94 18.53 4.54
C TRP A 7 -7.72 17.85 5.19
N ILE A 8 -7.79 16.54 5.45
CA ILE A 8 -6.65 15.77 5.99
C ILE A 8 -5.48 15.79 5.01
N TYR A 9 -5.76 15.57 3.72
CA TYR A 9 -4.76 15.63 2.66
C TYR A 9 -4.05 16.98 2.66
N ASP A 10 -4.81 18.08 2.69
CA ASP A 10 -4.29 19.43 2.71
C ASP A 10 -3.49 19.72 3.98
N LEU A 11 -3.96 19.28 5.15
CA LEU A 11 -3.27 19.44 6.43
C LEU A 11 -1.86 18.81 6.38
N ILE A 12 -1.78 17.57 5.90
CA ILE A 12 -0.53 16.82 5.81
C ILE A 12 0.39 17.42 4.74
N THR A 13 -0.14 17.67 3.54
CA THR A 13 0.68 18.03 2.39
C THR A 13 1.09 19.51 2.36
N LYS A 14 0.25 20.44 2.85
CA LYS A 14 0.59 21.87 2.86
C LYS A 14 1.55 22.22 4.00
N ASN A 15 1.48 21.53 5.13
CA ASN A 15 2.44 21.72 6.22
C ASN A 15 3.77 20.99 5.91
N ARG A 16 4.83 21.75 5.63
CA ARG A 16 6.16 21.19 5.29
C ARG A 16 6.72 20.22 6.33
N TYR A 17 6.51 20.49 7.62
CA TYR A 17 7.09 19.69 8.69
C TYR A 17 6.33 18.38 8.84
N LEU A 18 5.00 18.46 8.84
CA LEU A 18 4.15 17.28 8.91
C LEU A 18 4.36 16.37 7.70
N PHE A 19 4.42 16.94 6.50
CA PHE A 19 4.71 16.20 5.27
C PHE A 19 6.01 15.40 5.38
N TRP A 20 7.13 16.07 5.66
CA TRP A 20 8.44 15.40 5.70
C TRP A 20 8.57 14.44 6.88
N PHE A 21 7.88 14.70 7.99
CA PHE A 21 7.79 13.75 9.10
C PHE A 21 7.09 12.46 8.66
N CYS A 22 5.93 12.55 8.00
CA CYS A 22 5.23 11.37 7.47
C CYS A 22 6.10 10.59 6.48
N MET A 23 6.79 11.28 5.56
CA MET A 23 7.70 10.61 4.60
C MET A 23 8.87 9.92 5.31
N LEU A 24 9.43 10.54 6.36
CA LEU A 24 10.49 9.94 7.16
C LEU A 24 9.98 8.67 7.87
N VAL A 25 8.80 8.73 8.47
CA VAL A 25 8.17 7.56 9.13
C VAL A 25 7.99 6.42 8.14
N ASN A 26 7.53 6.71 6.91
CA ASN A 26 7.44 5.70 5.87
C ASN A 26 8.81 5.12 5.54
N VAL A 27 9.83 5.93 5.26
CA VAL A 27 11.18 5.44 4.96
C VAL A 27 11.74 4.57 6.09
N VAL A 28 11.54 4.96 7.35
CA VAL A 28 11.93 4.14 8.51
C VAL A 28 11.17 2.81 8.50
N GLY A 29 9.86 2.83 8.25
CA GLY A 29 9.04 1.63 8.12
C GLY A 29 9.48 0.71 6.96
N VAL A 30 9.85 1.28 5.81
CA VAL A 30 10.39 0.55 4.65
C VAL A 30 11.67 -0.17 5.04
N VAL A 31 12.64 0.54 5.64
CA VAL A 31 13.93 -0.04 6.02
C VAL A 31 13.75 -1.08 7.12
N TRP A 32 13.00 -0.75 8.17
CA TRP A 32 12.79 -1.65 9.30
C TRP A 32 12.03 -2.91 8.87
N GLY A 33 10.90 -2.77 8.18
CA GLY A 33 10.13 -3.92 7.69
C GLY A 33 10.91 -4.73 6.65
N GLY A 34 11.56 -4.06 5.70
CA GLY A 34 12.36 -4.74 4.67
C GLY A 34 13.53 -5.55 5.23
N VAL A 35 14.21 -5.04 6.26
CA VAL A 35 15.37 -5.71 6.87
C VAL A 35 14.95 -6.72 7.94
N VAL A 36 14.08 -6.33 8.87
CA VAL A 36 13.75 -7.15 10.04
C VAL A 36 12.72 -8.23 9.71
N TRP A 37 11.68 -7.89 8.94
CA TRP A 37 10.60 -8.82 8.62
C TRP A 37 10.89 -9.64 7.36
N TYR A 38 11.30 -8.97 6.28
CA TYR A 38 11.50 -9.59 4.97
C TYR A 38 12.96 -9.99 4.67
N GLY A 39 13.92 -9.56 5.48
CA GLY A 39 15.35 -9.76 5.22
C GLY A 39 15.75 -11.22 4.99
N PRO A 40 15.39 -12.16 5.88
CA PRO A 40 15.71 -13.57 5.69
C PRO A 40 15.15 -14.14 4.39
N MET A 41 13.95 -13.68 3.98
CA MET A 41 13.28 -14.16 2.79
C MET A 41 13.90 -13.61 1.50
N LEU A 42 14.27 -12.32 1.49
CA LEU A 42 14.99 -11.70 0.39
C LEU A 42 16.34 -12.40 0.14
N LEU A 43 17.07 -12.71 1.21
CA LEU A 43 18.36 -13.41 1.12
C LEU A 43 18.24 -14.86 0.64
N ALA A 44 17.11 -15.52 0.93
CA ALA A 44 16.83 -16.88 0.49
C ALA A 44 16.21 -16.97 -0.93
N SER A 45 15.90 -15.84 -1.55
CA SER A 45 15.14 -15.78 -2.80
C SER A 45 15.97 -15.27 -3.98
N PRO A 46 15.67 -15.69 -5.22
CA PRO A 46 16.33 -15.18 -6.40
C PRO A 46 16.00 -13.69 -6.62
N LEU A 47 16.96 -12.95 -7.18
CA LEU A 47 16.85 -11.48 -7.36
C LEU A 47 15.62 -11.02 -8.15
N TRP A 48 15.10 -11.84 -9.07
CA TRP A 48 13.91 -11.49 -9.84
C TRP A 48 12.63 -11.45 -8.99
N ALA A 49 12.59 -12.17 -7.86
CA ALA A 49 11.45 -12.21 -6.95
C ALA A 49 11.43 -11.02 -5.97
N TRP A 50 12.55 -10.30 -5.83
CA TRP A 50 12.69 -9.20 -4.88
C TRP A 50 11.68 -8.07 -5.04
N PRO A 51 11.18 -7.73 -6.24
CA PRO A 51 10.11 -6.74 -6.37
C PRO A 51 8.74 -7.22 -5.85
N PHE A 52 8.55 -8.50 -5.54
CA PHE A 52 7.27 -9.06 -5.11
C PHE A 52 7.28 -9.50 -3.63
N ILE A 53 8.46 -9.69 -3.05
CA ILE A 53 8.61 -10.17 -1.66
C ILE A 53 8.26 -9.11 -0.61
N PRO A 54 8.80 -7.87 -0.67
CA PRO A 54 8.69 -6.92 0.44
C PRO A 54 7.36 -6.16 0.39
N ASP A 55 6.22 -6.85 0.26
CA ASP A 55 4.85 -6.35 0.15
C ASP A 55 4.61 -4.95 0.78
N CYS A 56 4.47 -4.88 2.10
CA CYS A 56 4.12 -3.64 2.81
C CYS A 56 5.24 -2.59 2.80
N PRO A 57 6.53 -2.95 2.97
CA PRO A 57 7.64 -2.02 2.72
C PRO A 57 7.63 -1.42 1.30
N GLU A 58 7.35 -2.21 0.28
CA GLU A 58 7.27 -1.76 -1.10
C GLU A 58 6.10 -0.77 -1.26
N ALA A 59 4.94 -1.08 -0.69
CA ALA A 59 3.78 -0.19 -0.68
C ALA A 59 4.06 1.16 0.00
N ALA A 60 4.75 1.17 1.14
CA ALA A 60 5.13 2.40 1.83
C ALA A 60 6.15 3.21 1.02
N LEU A 61 7.06 2.55 0.30
CA LEU A 61 7.99 3.21 -0.62
C LEU A 61 7.23 3.86 -1.79
N TRP A 62 6.31 3.14 -2.43
CA TRP A 62 5.49 3.68 -3.51
C TRP A 62 4.63 4.85 -3.06
N ALA A 63 4.02 4.76 -1.88
CA ALA A 63 3.28 5.86 -1.28
C ALA A 63 4.17 7.09 -1.07
N THR A 64 5.35 6.90 -0.47
CA THR A 64 6.34 7.97 -0.25
C THR A 64 6.70 8.68 -1.56
N LEU A 65 7.07 7.91 -2.58
CA LEU A 65 7.42 8.44 -3.89
C LEU A 65 6.25 9.17 -4.54
N ALA A 66 5.03 8.62 -4.44
CA ALA A 66 3.83 9.25 -5.00
C ALA A 66 3.51 10.58 -4.32
N PHE A 67 3.56 10.64 -2.99
CA PHE A 67 3.37 11.90 -2.24
C PHE A 67 4.42 12.95 -2.56
N VAL A 68 5.69 12.55 -2.67
CA VAL A 68 6.78 13.46 -3.06
C VAL A 68 6.58 13.98 -4.48
N TRP A 69 6.22 13.13 -5.45
CA TRP A 69 5.94 13.57 -6.80
C TRP A 69 4.70 14.47 -6.89
N LEU A 70 3.64 14.16 -6.14
CA LEU A 70 2.44 15.01 -6.05
C LEU A 70 2.78 16.39 -5.49
N ARG A 71 3.64 16.47 -4.45
CA ARG A 71 4.12 17.74 -3.89
C ARG A 71 4.82 18.62 -4.92
N PHE A 72 5.53 18.02 -5.87
CA PHE A 72 6.22 18.73 -6.95
C PHE A 72 5.42 18.83 -8.26
N GLY A 73 4.14 18.39 -8.27
CA GLY A 73 3.27 18.46 -9.44
C GLY A 73 3.66 17.50 -10.58
N ARG A 74 4.31 16.38 -10.27
CA ARG A 74 4.90 15.46 -11.26
C ARG A 74 4.36 14.03 -11.25
N ALA A 75 3.42 13.67 -10.37
CA ALA A 75 2.97 12.28 -10.26
C ALA A 75 2.04 11.88 -11.42
N PRO A 76 2.41 10.89 -12.25
CA PRO A 76 1.51 10.38 -13.28
C PRO A 76 0.39 9.54 -12.63
N GLY A 77 -0.82 9.65 -13.16
CA GLY A 77 -2.02 9.02 -12.57
C GLY A 77 -1.89 7.50 -12.37
N TRP A 78 -1.18 6.80 -13.26
CA TRP A 78 -1.01 5.34 -13.14
C TRP A 78 -0.15 4.97 -11.95
N PHE A 79 0.87 5.78 -11.65
CA PHE A 79 1.76 5.55 -10.52
C PHE A 79 1.06 5.90 -9.21
N THR A 80 0.30 6.99 -9.19
CA THR A 80 -0.57 7.31 -8.04
C THR A 80 -1.60 6.21 -7.81
N ALA A 81 -2.18 5.64 -8.86
CA ALA A 81 -3.10 4.52 -8.77
C ALA A 81 -2.41 3.25 -8.25
N PHE A 82 -1.22 2.96 -8.75
CA PHE A 82 -0.41 1.83 -8.31
C PHE A 82 -0.05 1.93 -6.82
N ALA A 83 0.45 3.09 -6.38
CA ALA A 83 0.77 3.35 -4.98
C ALA A 83 -0.48 3.23 -4.09
N ALA A 84 -1.60 3.87 -4.48
CA ALA A 84 -2.85 3.77 -3.76
C ALA A 84 -3.35 2.32 -3.62
N PHE A 85 -3.31 1.56 -4.73
CA PHE A 85 -3.70 0.16 -4.76
C PHE A 85 -2.82 -0.67 -3.83
N SER A 86 -1.49 -0.50 -3.92
CA SER A 86 -0.51 -1.20 -3.10
C SER A 86 -0.78 -0.98 -1.61
N SER A 87 -0.88 0.30 -1.21
CA SER A 87 -1.08 0.68 0.19
C SER A 87 -2.40 0.14 0.76
N ILE A 88 -3.49 0.20 0.00
CA ILE A 88 -4.79 -0.33 0.46
C ILE A 88 -4.74 -1.87 0.51
N LYS A 89 -4.23 -2.54 -0.54
CA LYS A 89 -4.17 -4.01 -0.61
C LYS A 89 -3.39 -4.57 0.57
N TYR A 90 -2.14 -4.14 0.73
CA TYR A 90 -1.23 -4.73 1.71
C TYR A 90 -1.53 -4.27 3.14
N GLY A 91 -2.05 -3.04 3.30
CA GLY A 91 -2.60 -2.60 4.56
C GLY A 91 -3.77 -3.47 5.02
N LEU A 92 -4.79 -3.67 4.16
CA LEU A 92 -5.94 -4.52 4.51
C LEU A 92 -5.56 -5.98 4.70
N TRP A 93 -4.70 -6.53 3.86
CA TRP A 93 -4.20 -7.90 4.01
C TRP A 93 -3.58 -8.11 5.39
N THR A 94 -2.75 -7.16 5.84
CA THR A 94 -2.09 -7.23 7.16
C THR A 94 -3.09 -7.13 8.31
N LEU A 95 -4.13 -6.30 8.18
CA LEU A 95 -5.20 -6.23 9.17
C LEU A 95 -5.96 -7.57 9.26
N PHE A 96 -6.30 -8.19 8.12
CA PHE A 96 -6.95 -9.51 8.10
C PHE A 96 -6.03 -10.61 8.65
N PHE A 97 -4.75 -10.57 8.32
CA PHE A 97 -3.74 -11.50 8.82
C PHE A 97 -3.70 -11.49 10.36
N TRP A 98 -3.52 -10.32 10.96
CA TRP A 98 -3.43 -10.19 12.43
C TRP A 98 -4.76 -10.45 13.12
N ALA A 99 -5.89 -10.00 12.55
CA ALA A 99 -7.21 -10.34 13.07
C ALA A 99 -7.44 -11.87 13.07
N LYS A 100 -7.02 -12.56 12.00
CA LYS A 100 -7.09 -14.03 11.93
C LYS A 100 -6.15 -14.67 12.95
N HIS A 101 -4.92 -14.20 13.06
CA HIS A 101 -3.96 -14.67 14.04
C HIS A 101 -4.54 -14.59 15.47
N TRP A 102 -4.98 -13.40 15.89
CA TRP A 102 -5.55 -13.19 17.23
C TRP A 102 -6.83 -13.98 17.48
N SER A 103 -7.62 -14.27 16.45
CA SER A 103 -8.82 -15.12 16.60
C SER A 103 -8.53 -16.57 16.97
N VAL A 104 -7.28 -17.04 16.77
CA VAL A 104 -6.87 -18.43 17.02
C VAL A 104 -5.81 -18.51 18.12
N ALA A 105 -4.79 -17.66 18.05
CA ALA A 105 -3.63 -17.68 18.95
C ALA A 105 -3.77 -16.70 20.13
N GLY A 106 -4.67 -15.72 20.05
CA GLY A 106 -4.61 -14.54 20.92
C GLY A 106 -3.38 -13.68 20.62
N PHE A 107 -3.05 -12.76 21.51
CA PHE A 107 -1.81 -11.97 21.44
C PHE A 107 -0.64 -12.82 21.93
N THR A 108 0.49 -12.82 21.20
CA THR A 108 1.63 -13.67 21.52
C THR A 108 2.71 -12.90 22.29
N ASP A 109 3.06 -13.33 23.51
CA ASP A 109 4.19 -12.81 24.29
C ASP A 109 5.50 -13.48 23.80
N PRO A 110 6.60 -12.76 23.51
CA PRO A 110 6.83 -11.32 23.72
C PRO A 110 6.52 -10.40 22.53
N GLU A 111 5.95 -10.95 21.47
CA GLU A 111 5.77 -10.26 20.19
C GLU A 111 4.60 -9.26 20.15
N VAL A 112 3.74 -9.22 21.17
CA VAL A 112 2.53 -8.36 21.23
C VAL A 112 2.78 -6.93 20.75
N LEU A 113 3.89 -6.32 21.16
CA LEU A 113 4.22 -4.95 20.75
C LEU A 113 4.47 -4.84 19.24
N MET A 114 5.16 -5.82 18.66
CA MET A 114 5.38 -5.92 17.22
C MET A 114 4.08 -6.20 16.48
N GLU A 115 3.24 -7.12 16.98
CA GLU A 115 1.92 -7.42 16.38
C GLU A 115 1.05 -6.16 16.31
N LEU A 116 0.96 -5.41 17.42
CA LEU A 116 0.21 -4.16 17.50
C LEU A 116 0.83 -3.06 16.64
N MET A 117 2.15 -2.92 16.63
CA MET A 117 2.85 -1.95 15.79
C MET A 117 2.59 -2.22 14.30
N LEU A 118 2.68 -3.48 13.87
CA LEU A 118 2.36 -3.89 12.50
C LEU A 118 0.88 -3.61 12.21
N PHE A 119 -0.05 -4.01 13.07
CA PHE A 119 -1.47 -3.73 12.86
C PHE A 119 -1.78 -2.23 12.71
N VAL A 120 -1.29 -1.39 13.64
CA VAL A 120 -1.58 0.05 13.67
C VAL A 120 -0.87 0.79 12.53
N SER A 121 0.39 0.47 12.24
CA SER A 121 1.11 1.08 11.11
C SER A 121 0.42 0.80 9.78
N HIS A 122 -0.20 -0.38 9.62
CA HIS A 122 -0.91 -0.75 8.40
C HIS A 122 -2.28 -0.07 8.28
N ILE A 123 -2.91 0.37 9.39
CA ILE A 123 -4.02 1.33 9.32
C ILE A 123 -3.54 2.65 8.71
N GLY A 124 -2.36 3.14 9.13
CA GLY A 124 -1.71 4.30 8.54
C GLY A 124 -1.49 4.14 7.03
N LEU A 125 -0.99 2.98 6.60
CA LEU A 125 -0.78 2.66 5.19
C LEU A 125 -2.11 2.66 4.39
N ILE A 126 -3.20 2.11 4.94
CA ILE A 126 -4.52 2.18 4.30
C ILE A 126 -4.95 3.64 4.14
N CYS A 127 -4.81 4.46 5.19
CA CYS A 127 -5.15 5.87 5.15
C CYS A 127 -4.36 6.61 4.06
N GLU A 128 -3.05 6.36 3.94
CA GLU A 128 -2.23 6.89 2.85
C GLU A 128 -2.74 6.48 1.48
N GLY A 129 -3.09 5.20 1.31
CA GLY A 129 -3.67 4.70 0.06
C GLY A 129 -4.99 5.38 -0.30
N ILE A 130 -5.86 5.63 0.68
CA ILE A 130 -7.12 6.39 0.47
C ILE A 130 -6.83 7.85 0.09
N LEU A 131 -5.85 8.49 0.73
CA LEU A 131 -5.42 9.84 0.38
C LEU A 131 -4.87 9.91 -1.05
N LEU A 132 -4.06 8.94 -1.46
CA LEU A 132 -3.53 8.83 -2.83
C LEU A 132 -4.62 8.52 -3.84
N ALA A 133 -5.60 7.67 -3.50
CA ALA A 133 -6.72 7.32 -4.38
C ALA A 133 -7.52 8.56 -4.82
N ARG A 134 -7.60 9.59 -3.97
CA ARG A 134 -8.23 10.89 -4.30
C ARG A 134 -7.45 11.73 -5.31
N GLN A 135 -6.16 11.48 -5.45
CA GLN A 135 -5.26 12.24 -6.33
C GLN A 135 -4.98 11.52 -7.66
N ILE A 136 -5.59 10.35 -7.89
CA ILE A 136 -5.47 9.62 -9.16
C ILE A 136 -6.05 10.51 -10.27
N THR A 137 -5.19 10.92 -11.20
CA THR A 137 -5.61 11.57 -12.44
C THR A 137 -6.12 10.51 -13.44
N PRO A 138 -6.93 10.89 -14.45
CA PRO A 138 -7.45 9.93 -15.42
C PRO A 138 -6.36 9.09 -16.08
N ILE A 139 -6.62 7.79 -16.23
CA ILE A 139 -5.68 6.83 -16.78
C ILE A 139 -6.37 5.92 -17.80
N PRO A 140 -5.77 5.70 -18.99
CA PRO A 140 -6.32 4.80 -20.00
C PRO A 140 -6.47 3.37 -19.48
N GLY A 141 -7.39 2.60 -20.06
CA GLY A 141 -7.69 1.24 -19.65
C GLY A 141 -6.46 0.32 -19.63
N ILE A 142 -5.52 0.49 -20.56
CA ILE A 142 -4.28 -0.30 -20.59
C ILE A 142 -3.39 -0.08 -19.36
N GLN A 143 -3.35 1.14 -18.80
CA GLN A 143 -2.61 1.40 -17.57
C GLN A 143 -3.31 0.77 -16.36
N ARG A 144 -4.65 0.79 -16.33
CA ARG A 144 -5.43 0.07 -15.30
C ARG A 144 -5.17 -1.43 -15.35
N LEU A 145 -5.14 -2.01 -16.55
CA LEU A 145 -4.76 -3.41 -16.76
C LEU A 145 -3.35 -3.69 -16.29
N GLY A 146 -2.38 -2.81 -16.57
CA GLY A 146 -1.00 -2.96 -16.11
C GLY A 146 -0.89 -2.99 -14.58
N VAL A 147 -1.58 -2.08 -13.89
CA VAL A 147 -1.64 -2.06 -12.41
C VAL A 147 -2.27 -3.36 -11.89
N LEU A 148 -3.42 -3.77 -12.42
CA LEU A 148 -4.08 -5.00 -12.01
C LEU A 148 -3.22 -6.25 -12.28
N ALA A 149 -2.58 -6.31 -13.45
CA ALA A 149 -1.73 -7.42 -13.85
C ALA A 149 -0.54 -7.59 -12.90
N TRP A 150 0.06 -6.49 -12.42
CA TRP A 150 1.11 -6.55 -11.40
C TRP A 150 0.64 -7.24 -10.12
N PHE A 151 -0.53 -6.85 -9.58
CA PHE A 151 -1.02 -7.43 -8.33
C PHE A 151 -1.55 -8.86 -8.49
N VAL A 152 -2.05 -9.22 -9.68
CA VAL A 152 -2.35 -10.62 -10.02
C VAL A 152 -1.06 -11.44 -10.08
N ALA A 153 0.00 -10.90 -10.70
CA ALA A 153 1.31 -11.55 -10.72
C ALA A 153 1.90 -11.71 -9.32
N SER A 154 1.79 -10.71 -8.44
CA SER A 154 2.17 -10.83 -7.02
C SER A 154 1.44 -12.01 -6.37
N VAL A 155 0.10 -12.10 -6.47
CA VAL A 155 -0.64 -13.23 -5.87
C VAL A 155 -0.17 -14.59 -6.42
N ALA A 156 0.13 -14.67 -7.72
CA ALA A 156 0.64 -15.89 -8.32
C ALA A 156 2.07 -16.24 -7.87
N ILE A 157 2.92 -15.25 -7.66
CA ILE A 157 4.30 -15.43 -7.18
C ILE A 157 4.29 -15.82 -5.70
N ASP A 158 3.51 -15.12 -4.89
CA ASP A 158 3.38 -15.33 -3.46
C ASP A 158 2.91 -16.77 -3.19
N TYR A 159 1.73 -17.13 -3.68
CA TYR A 159 1.06 -18.39 -3.32
C TYR A 159 1.21 -19.50 -4.35
N GLY A 160 1.64 -19.19 -5.58
CA GLY A 160 1.92 -20.20 -6.61
C GLY A 160 3.37 -20.65 -6.65
N LEU A 161 4.31 -19.77 -6.29
CA LEU A 161 5.75 -20.06 -6.25
C LEU A 161 6.34 -20.06 -4.83
N GLY A 162 5.57 -19.68 -3.82
CA GLY A 162 5.96 -19.74 -2.40
C GLY A 162 6.78 -18.54 -1.93
N TYR A 163 6.72 -17.39 -2.62
CA TYR A 163 7.44 -16.18 -2.23
C TYR A 163 6.58 -15.21 -1.38
N TYR A 164 5.76 -15.74 -0.46
CA TYR A 164 4.85 -14.97 0.40
C TYR A 164 5.46 -14.56 1.76
N PRO A 165 4.98 -13.49 2.42
CA PRO A 165 5.43 -13.08 3.76
C PRO A 165 5.31 -14.17 4.83
N PRO A 166 6.19 -14.22 5.85
CA PRO A 166 6.11 -15.20 6.93
C PRO A 166 4.71 -15.33 7.52
N LEU A 167 4.13 -16.53 7.41
CA LEU A 167 2.82 -16.85 7.97
C LEU A 167 2.98 -17.45 9.37
N THR A 168 1.96 -17.24 10.22
CA THR A 168 1.88 -17.90 11.52
C THR A 168 1.07 -19.18 11.41
N TYR A 169 1.23 -20.12 12.35
CA TYR A 169 0.43 -21.35 12.38
C TYR A 169 -1.09 -21.08 12.44
N ALA A 170 -1.49 -19.92 12.95
CA ALA A 170 -2.87 -19.47 13.08
C ALA A 170 -3.48 -18.96 11.76
N VAL A 171 -2.64 -18.66 10.76
CA VAL A 171 -3.05 -18.12 9.46
C VAL A 171 -2.63 -19.09 8.34
N PRO A 172 -3.51 -20.02 7.94
CA PRO A 172 -3.21 -20.94 6.86
C PRO A 172 -2.95 -20.21 5.53
N GLU A 173 -2.06 -20.76 4.72
CA GLU A 173 -1.73 -20.22 3.39
C GLU A 173 -2.97 -20.01 2.52
N ALA A 174 -3.91 -20.98 2.52
CA ALA A 174 -5.16 -20.85 1.77
C ALA A 174 -6.00 -19.63 2.19
N TYR A 175 -6.01 -19.27 3.49
CA TYR A 175 -6.69 -18.07 3.97
C TYR A 175 -6.00 -16.81 3.44
N ALA A 176 -4.67 -16.75 3.59
CA ALA A 176 -3.87 -15.63 3.13
C ALA A 176 -4.00 -15.41 1.61
N PHE A 177 -4.01 -16.49 0.83
CA PHE A 177 -4.27 -16.49 -0.62
C PHE A 177 -5.63 -15.89 -0.95
N TRP A 178 -6.71 -16.41 -0.34
CA TRP A 178 -8.06 -15.93 -0.66
C TRP A 178 -8.28 -14.47 -0.28
N VAL A 179 -7.68 -14.00 0.83
CA VAL A 179 -7.68 -12.58 1.18
C VAL A 179 -6.96 -11.77 0.11
N ALA A 180 -5.74 -12.15 -0.27
CA ALA A 180 -4.95 -11.45 -1.27
C ALA A 180 -5.63 -11.41 -2.65
N ALA A 181 -6.17 -12.54 -3.10
CA ALA A 181 -6.91 -12.66 -4.36
C ALA A 181 -8.20 -11.81 -4.35
N SER A 182 -8.97 -11.87 -3.26
CA SER A 182 -10.21 -11.09 -3.12
C SER A 182 -9.94 -9.60 -3.10
N LEU A 183 -8.93 -9.14 -2.33
CA LEU A 183 -8.53 -7.74 -2.31
C LEU A 183 -8.06 -7.27 -3.69
N THR A 184 -7.29 -8.09 -4.40
CA THR A 184 -6.83 -7.79 -5.76
C THR A 184 -8.01 -7.65 -6.73
N GLY A 185 -8.99 -8.56 -6.66
CA GLY A 185 -10.20 -8.50 -7.49
C GLY A 185 -11.07 -7.29 -7.18
N LEU A 186 -11.32 -7.00 -5.91
CA LEU A 186 -12.17 -5.88 -5.47
C LEU A 186 -11.54 -4.52 -5.77
N LEU A 187 -10.25 -4.34 -5.47
CA LEU A 187 -9.52 -3.12 -5.82
C LEU A 187 -9.35 -2.97 -7.32
N GLY A 188 -9.17 -4.09 -8.04
CA GLY A 188 -9.19 -4.13 -9.50
C GLY A 188 -10.50 -3.59 -10.06
N LEU A 189 -11.63 -4.11 -9.60
CA LEU A 189 -12.94 -3.60 -9.97
C LEU A 189 -13.08 -2.11 -9.65
N GLY A 190 -12.68 -1.68 -8.44
CA GLY A 190 -12.69 -0.28 -8.04
C GLY A 190 -11.88 0.61 -8.98
N LEU A 191 -10.68 0.18 -9.38
CA LEU A 191 -9.81 0.88 -10.33
C LEU A 191 -10.48 1.04 -11.71
N PHE A 192 -11.22 0.05 -12.18
CA PHE A 192 -11.97 0.13 -13.45
C PHE A 192 -13.23 0.99 -13.35
N LEU A 193 -13.83 1.10 -12.18
CA LEU A 193 -14.98 1.97 -11.93
C LEU A 193 -14.59 3.45 -11.69
N LEU A 194 -13.30 3.76 -11.50
CA LEU A 194 -12.85 5.14 -11.31
C LEU A 194 -13.26 6.02 -12.51
N PRO A 195 -13.91 7.17 -12.27
CA PRO A 195 -14.32 8.07 -13.34
C PRO A 195 -13.11 8.59 -14.14
N GLN A 196 -13.27 8.68 -15.46
CA GLN A 196 -12.22 9.14 -16.39
C GLN A 196 -12.21 10.66 -16.57
N TYR A 197 -12.84 11.43 -15.69
CA TYR A 197 -12.99 12.86 -15.90
C TYR A 197 -11.66 13.57 -15.71
N ALA A 198 -11.16 14.18 -16.79
CA ALA A 198 -10.15 15.22 -16.72
C ALA A 198 -10.72 16.33 -15.84
N HIS A 199 -10.32 16.36 -14.57
CA HIS A 199 -10.55 17.54 -13.78
C HIS A 199 -9.63 18.60 -14.39
N ASN A 200 -10.20 19.45 -15.25
CA ASN A 200 -9.68 20.78 -15.47
C ASN A 200 -9.72 21.46 -14.11
N ARG A 201 -8.71 21.21 -13.26
CA ARG A 201 -8.33 22.19 -12.24
C ARG A 201 -7.80 23.35 -13.07
N VAL A 202 -8.72 24.23 -13.46
CA VAL A 202 -8.41 25.55 -13.97
C VAL A 202 -7.36 26.09 -13.01
N SER A 203 -6.17 26.28 -13.55
CA SER A 203 -5.13 27.08 -12.96
C SER A 203 -5.73 28.47 -12.71
N SER A 204 -6.29 28.68 -11.53
CA SER A 204 -6.10 29.96 -10.86
C SER A 204 -4.62 29.96 -10.45
N GLN A 205 -3.66 30.52 -11.21
CA GLN A 205 -3.45 31.98 -11.35
C GLN A 205 -3.73 32.59 -9.96
N VAL A 206 -2.75 32.97 -9.15
CA VAL A 206 -1.77 34.04 -9.38
C VAL A 206 -0.89 34.14 -8.13
N HIS A 207 0.40 34.43 -8.33
CA HIS A 207 1.34 35.17 -7.49
C HIS A 207 0.90 35.52 -6.04
N VAL A 208 1.64 35.03 -5.03
CA VAL A 208 2.58 35.76 -4.15
C VAL A 208 3.54 34.74 -3.52
#